data_AF-A0A812W4H1-F1
#
_entry.id   AF-A0A812W4H1-F1
#
_cell.length_a   1.000
_cell.length_b   1.000
_cell.length_c   1.000
_cell.angle_alpha   90.00
_cell.angle_beta   90.00
_cell.angle_gamma   90.00
#
_symmetry.space_group_name_H-M   'P 1'
#
loop_
_entity.id
_entity.type
_entity.pdbx_description
1 polymer ?
#
loop_
_entity_poly.entity_id
_entity_poly.type
_entity_poly.pdbx_seq_one_letter_code
_entity_poly.pdbx_strand_id
1 'polypeptide(L)'
;VEKALKIKGHKDQQRNRGFDIAQCVADVTNAASYIVRAILQIRSAASACPEPKACAINIMNIISSFAWISQFTALAVSDCQVAADQKALCTADISDMVAALTNGPAAGIASTSDCADLPAPPTPPPPPPLEMHLPLDWTRGI
;
A
#
# COMPACT_ATOMS: atom_id res chain seq x y z
N VAL A 1 -7.06 -22.77 42.48
CA VAL A 1 -6.25 -22.43 41.29
C VAL A 1 -7.02 -22.67 39.99
N GLU A 2 -7.65 -23.84 39.80
CA GLU A 2 -8.50 -24.14 38.62
C GLU A 2 -9.57 -23.09 38.28
N LYS A 3 -10.35 -22.63 39.27
CA LYS A 3 -11.40 -21.62 39.01
C LYS A 3 -10.84 -20.27 38.55
N ALA A 4 -9.68 -19.87 39.06
CA ALA A 4 -9.01 -18.64 38.66
C ALA A 4 -8.39 -18.75 37.26
N LEU A 5 -7.88 -19.94 36.89
CA LEU A 5 -7.41 -20.24 35.54
C LEU A 5 -8.58 -20.26 34.54
N LYS A 6 -9.75 -20.77 34.94
CA LYS A 6 -10.97 -20.78 34.13
C LYS A 6 -11.53 -19.36 33.91
N ILE A 7 -11.45 -18.48 34.92
CA ILE A 7 -11.86 -17.07 34.80
C ILE A 7 -10.87 -16.25 33.95
N LYS A 8 -9.55 -16.50 34.07
CA LYS A 8 -8.54 -15.90 33.18
C LYS A 8 -8.69 -16.42 31.75
N GLY A 9 -8.86 -17.72 31.57
CA GLY A 9 -9.17 -18.34 30.29
C GLY A 9 -10.43 -17.74 29.65
N HIS A 10 -11.49 -17.47 30.43
CA HIS A 10 -12.67 -16.77 29.92
C HIS A 10 -12.43 -15.30 29.56
N LYS A 11 -11.49 -14.59 30.20
CA LYS A 11 -11.15 -13.20 29.88
C LYS A 11 -10.19 -13.08 28.70
N ASP A 12 -9.28 -14.03 28.54
CA ASP A 12 -8.29 -14.08 27.46
C ASP A 12 -8.88 -14.75 26.20
N GLN A 13 -9.82 -15.69 26.37
CA GLN A 13 -10.62 -16.32 25.30
C GLN A 13 -11.92 -15.54 25.01
N GLN A 14 -12.22 -14.49 25.77
CA GLN A 14 -13.11 -13.43 25.30
C GLN A 14 -12.35 -12.64 24.24
N ARG A 15 -12.31 -13.21 23.03
CA ARG A 15 -12.44 -12.41 21.82
C ARG A 15 -13.59 -11.44 22.09
N ASN A 16 -13.27 -10.17 22.33
CA ASN A 16 -14.26 -9.22 22.78
C ASN A 16 -15.27 -9.13 21.64
N ARG A 17 -16.54 -9.51 21.84
CA ARG A 17 -17.53 -9.48 20.75
C ARG A 17 -17.58 -8.11 20.07
N GLY A 18 -17.29 -7.03 20.80
CA GLY A 18 -17.13 -5.69 20.22
C GLY A 18 -15.97 -5.57 19.23
N PHE A 19 -14.85 -6.24 19.49
CA PHE A 19 -13.71 -6.33 18.56
C PHE A 19 -14.06 -7.14 17.32
N ASP A 20 -14.68 -8.32 17.45
CA ASP A 20 -15.13 -9.14 16.32
C ASP A 20 -16.05 -8.35 15.38
N ILE A 21 -17.00 -7.60 15.95
CA ILE A 21 -17.89 -6.75 15.16
C ILE A 21 -17.14 -5.60 14.48
N ALA A 22 -16.16 -4.99 15.16
CA ALA A 22 -15.33 -3.95 14.55
C ALA A 22 -14.51 -4.52 13.37
N GLN A 23 -13.93 -5.71 13.52
CA GLN A 23 -13.23 -6.42 12.45
C GLN A 23 -14.16 -6.75 11.29
N CYS A 24 -15.34 -7.32 11.57
CA CYS A 24 -16.37 -7.58 10.58
C CYS A 24 -16.70 -6.34 9.72
N VAL A 25 -16.90 -5.17 10.33
CA VAL A 25 -17.16 -3.93 9.59
C VAL A 25 -15.94 -3.51 8.77
N ALA A 26 -14.74 -3.64 9.31
CA ALA A 26 -13.50 -3.34 8.60
C ALA A 26 -13.30 -4.29 7.40
N ASP A 27 -13.55 -5.58 7.56
CA ASP A 27 -13.44 -6.59 6.51
C ASP A 27 -14.40 -6.31 5.37
N VAL A 28 -15.68 -6.03 5.66
CA VAL A 28 -16.66 -5.66 4.63
C VAL A 28 -16.23 -4.38 3.91
N THR A 29 -15.72 -3.39 4.64
CA THR A 29 -15.25 -2.13 4.06
C THR A 29 -14.03 -2.35 3.17
N ASN A 30 -13.08 -3.19 3.59
CA ASN A 30 -11.90 -3.54 2.81
C ASN A 30 -12.28 -4.35 1.57
N ALA A 31 -13.19 -5.32 1.68
CA ALA A 31 -13.70 -6.04 0.52
C ALA A 31 -14.28 -5.08 -0.53
N ALA A 32 -15.10 -4.11 -0.10
CA ALA A 32 -15.66 -3.09 -0.97
C ALA A 32 -14.59 -2.17 -1.61
N SER A 33 -13.57 -1.77 -0.84
CA SER A 33 -12.49 -0.92 -1.36
C SER A 33 -11.68 -1.65 -2.44
N TYR A 34 -11.43 -2.94 -2.26
CA TYR A 34 -10.74 -3.75 -3.27
C TYR A 34 -11.58 -4.02 -4.51
N ILE A 35 -12.93 -4.05 -4.42
CA ILE A 35 -13.80 -4.06 -5.60
C ILE A 35 -13.59 -2.79 -6.43
N VAL A 36 -13.60 -1.62 -5.78
CA VAL A 36 -13.36 -0.33 -6.47
C VAL A 36 -11.98 -0.32 -7.10
N ARG A 37 -10.95 -0.75 -6.36
CA ARG A 37 -9.58 -0.87 -6.86
C ARG A 37 -9.49 -1.77 -8.09
N ALA A 38 -10.13 -2.94 -8.07
CA ALA A 38 -10.16 -3.86 -9.21
C ALA A 38 -10.80 -3.21 -10.44
N ILE A 39 -11.93 -2.52 -10.29
CA ILE A 39 -12.61 -1.82 -11.39
C ILE A 39 -11.70 -0.76 -12.01
N LEU A 40 -11.02 0.05 -11.19
CA LEU A 40 -10.12 1.10 -11.67
C LEU A 40 -8.94 0.50 -12.44
N GLN A 41 -8.36 -0.60 -11.96
CA GLN A 41 -7.23 -1.24 -12.62
C GLN A 41 -7.63 -1.96 -13.90
N ILE A 42 -8.82 -2.56 -13.95
CA ILE A 42 -9.37 -3.13 -15.20
C ILE A 42 -9.52 -2.03 -16.25
N ARG A 43 -10.06 -0.86 -15.86
CA ARG A 43 -10.17 0.30 -16.76
C ARG A 43 -8.80 0.80 -17.21
N SER A 44 -7.81 0.85 -16.31
CA SER A 44 -6.44 1.26 -16.64
C SER A 44 -5.75 0.25 -17.57
N ALA A 45 -5.92 -1.05 -17.33
CA ALA A 45 -5.35 -2.12 -18.14
C ALA A 45 -5.79 -2.04 -19.62
N ALA A 46 -7.04 -1.63 -19.86
CA ALA A 46 -7.58 -1.49 -21.22
C ALA A 46 -6.79 -0.53 -22.11
N SER A 47 -6.10 0.46 -21.54
CA SER A 47 -5.26 1.41 -22.27
C SER A 47 -3.76 1.28 -21.99
N ALA A 48 -3.36 0.72 -20.85
CA ALA A 48 -1.97 0.63 -20.43
C ALA A 48 -1.19 -0.53 -21.08
N CYS A 49 -1.88 -1.52 -21.65
CA CYS A 49 -1.21 -2.74 -22.11
C CYS A 49 -0.24 -2.64 -23.31
N PRO A 50 -0.24 -1.58 -24.13
CA PRO A 50 0.86 -1.34 -25.07
C PRO A 50 2.22 -1.10 -24.40
N GLU A 51 2.24 -0.62 -23.14
CA GLU A 51 3.46 -0.45 -22.35
C GLU A 51 3.65 -1.68 -21.43
N PRO A 52 4.67 -2.53 -21.66
CA PRO A 52 4.80 -3.81 -20.97
C PRO A 52 4.85 -3.70 -19.44
N LYS A 53 5.56 -2.68 -18.91
CA LYS A 53 5.66 -2.48 -17.46
C LYS A 53 4.31 -2.12 -16.84
N ALA A 54 3.60 -1.19 -17.47
CA ALA A 54 2.29 -0.74 -17.00
C ALA A 54 1.23 -1.84 -17.12
N CYS A 55 1.28 -2.65 -18.18
CA CYS A 55 0.43 -3.83 -18.33
C CYS A 55 0.65 -4.83 -17.20
N ALA A 56 1.92 -5.17 -16.92
CA ALA A 56 2.29 -6.13 -15.89
C ALA A 56 1.82 -5.67 -14.49
N ILE A 57 2.06 -4.40 -14.15
CA ILE A 57 1.57 -3.80 -12.89
C ILE A 57 0.05 -3.92 -12.78
N ASN A 58 -0.69 -3.56 -13.83
CA ASN A 58 -2.15 -3.61 -13.81
C ASN A 58 -2.67 -5.04 -13.64
N ILE A 59 -2.17 -6.02 -14.40
CA ILE A 59 -2.62 -7.42 -14.30
C ILE A 59 -2.33 -7.98 -12.90
N MET A 60 -1.11 -7.79 -12.40
CA MET A 60 -0.72 -8.24 -11.07
C MET A 60 -1.59 -7.61 -9.98
N ASN A 61 -1.87 -6.30 -10.10
CA ASN A 61 -2.74 -5.63 -9.15
C ASN A 61 -4.21 -6.10 -9.26
N ILE A 62 -4.73 -6.42 -10.45
CA ILE A 62 -6.07 -6.98 -10.62
C ILE A 62 -6.19 -8.31 -9.87
N ILE A 63 -5.23 -9.22 -10.07
CA ILE A 63 -5.21 -10.52 -9.38
C ILE A 63 -5.15 -10.31 -7.86
N SER A 64 -4.28 -9.42 -7.38
CA SER A 64 -4.18 -9.12 -5.95
C SER A 64 -5.49 -8.57 -5.37
N SER A 65 -6.22 -7.75 -6.15
CA SER A 65 -7.47 -7.14 -5.69
C SER A 65 -8.55 -8.21 -5.53
N PHE A 66 -8.67 -9.16 -6.45
CA PHE A 66 -9.58 -10.30 -6.31
C PHE A 66 -9.21 -11.23 -5.15
N ALA A 67 -7.91 -11.46 -4.94
CA ALA A 67 -7.43 -12.24 -3.81
C ALA A 67 -7.79 -11.56 -2.47
N TRP A 68 -7.55 -10.26 -2.33
CA TRP A 68 -7.98 -9.51 -1.15
C TRP A 68 -9.50 -9.46 -0.97
N ILE A 69 -10.29 -9.30 -2.03
CA ILE A 69 -11.77 -9.42 -1.95
C ILE A 69 -12.15 -10.77 -1.33
N SER A 70 -11.53 -11.86 -1.80
CA SER A 70 -11.77 -13.21 -1.27
C SER A 70 -11.37 -13.31 0.20
N GLN A 71 -10.20 -12.81 0.58
CA GLN A 71 -9.72 -12.81 1.96
C GLN A 71 -10.67 -12.08 2.89
N PHE A 72 -10.98 -10.81 2.59
CA PHE A 72 -11.83 -10.00 3.46
C PHE A 72 -13.27 -10.52 3.52
N THR A 73 -13.77 -11.14 2.44
CA THR A 73 -15.07 -11.82 2.49
C THR A 73 -15.03 -13.03 3.43
N ALA A 74 -13.94 -13.80 3.42
CA ALA A 74 -13.78 -14.95 4.31
C ALA A 74 -13.58 -14.51 5.77
N LEU A 75 -12.82 -13.45 6.02
CA LEU A 75 -12.68 -12.86 7.36
C LEU A 75 -14.02 -12.32 7.87
N ALA A 76 -14.79 -11.62 7.04
CA ALA A 76 -16.15 -11.20 7.40
C ALA A 76 -17.04 -12.39 7.76
N VAL A 77 -16.96 -13.51 7.03
CA VAL A 77 -17.68 -14.74 7.40
C VAL A 77 -17.27 -15.24 8.79
N SER A 78 -15.99 -15.19 9.15
CA SER A 78 -15.50 -15.60 10.48
C SER A 78 -15.91 -14.62 11.60
N ASP A 79 -15.79 -13.32 11.35
CA ASP A 79 -15.79 -12.30 12.40
C ASP A 79 -17.19 -11.73 12.65
N CYS A 80 -18.07 -11.72 11.65
CA CYS A 80 -19.45 -11.28 11.83
C CYS A 80 -20.28 -12.27 12.67
N GLN A 81 -19.94 -13.55 12.68
CA GLN A 81 -20.63 -14.59 13.46
C GLN A 81 -20.09 -14.71 14.89
N VAL A 82 -20.82 -15.42 15.77
CA VAL A 82 -20.48 -15.51 17.21
C VAL A 82 -19.26 -16.39 17.46
N ALA A 83 -18.98 -17.37 16.60
CA ALA A 83 -17.85 -18.29 16.71
C ALA A 83 -17.04 -18.26 15.41
N ALA A 84 -15.70 -18.17 15.48
CA ALA A 84 -14.90 -18.17 14.24
C ALA A 84 -15.08 -19.46 13.43
N ASP A 85 -15.11 -19.30 12.12
CA ASP A 85 -15.09 -20.40 11.16
C ASP A 85 -13.66 -20.68 10.70
N GLN A 86 -13.12 -21.84 11.06
CA GLN A 86 -11.75 -22.24 10.72
C GLN A 86 -11.53 -22.43 9.22
N LYS A 87 -12.57 -22.81 8.46
CA LYS A 87 -12.46 -22.92 6.99
C LYS A 87 -12.40 -21.54 6.35
N ALA A 88 -13.15 -20.59 6.89
CA ALA A 88 -13.12 -19.21 6.43
C ALA A 88 -11.74 -18.57 6.73
N LEU A 89 -11.18 -18.78 7.92
CA LEU A 89 -9.83 -18.34 8.25
C LEU A 89 -8.77 -18.96 7.34
N CYS A 90 -8.82 -20.27 7.11
CA CYS A 90 -7.90 -20.94 6.17
C CYS A 90 -8.01 -20.36 4.75
N THR A 91 -9.23 -20.06 4.30
CA THR A 91 -9.47 -19.40 3.00
C THR A 91 -8.86 -18.00 2.98
N ALA A 92 -9.01 -17.24 4.06
CA ALA A 92 -8.44 -15.91 4.18
C ALA A 92 -6.91 -15.93 4.08
N ASP A 93 -6.25 -16.85 4.78
CA ASP A 93 -4.79 -16.97 4.78
C ASP A 93 -4.25 -17.34 3.39
N ILE A 94 -4.89 -18.28 2.70
CA ILE A 94 -4.49 -18.66 1.33
C ILE A 94 -4.66 -17.48 0.37
N SER A 95 -5.80 -16.78 0.47
CA SER A 95 -6.07 -15.61 -0.37
C SER A 95 -5.08 -14.47 -0.07
N ASP A 96 -4.68 -14.25 1.17
CA ASP A 96 -3.67 -13.26 1.56
C ASP A 96 -2.31 -13.58 0.93
N MET A 97 -1.89 -14.85 0.97
CA MET A 97 -0.67 -15.28 0.31
C MET A 97 -0.68 -14.97 -1.20
N VAL A 98 -1.79 -15.27 -1.88
CA VAL A 98 -1.94 -14.97 -3.32
C VAL A 98 -1.91 -13.46 -3.57
N ALA A 99 -2.58 -12.67 -2.73
CA ALA A 99 -2.61 -11.23 -2.83
C ALA A 99 -1.21 -10.62 -2.66
N ALA A 100 -0.46 -11.05 -1.65
CA ALA A 100 0.89 -10.58 -1.38
C ALA A 100 1.87 -10.97 -2.50
N LEU A 101 1.81 -12.21 -2.99
CA LEU A 101 2.70 -12.70 -4.06
C LEU A 101 2.50 -11.96 -5.39
N THR A 102 1.30 -11.41 -5.63
CA THR A 102 0.99 -10.68 -6.86
C THR A 102 1.19 -9.18 -6.70
N ASN A 103 0.81 -8.59 -5.57
CA ASN A 103 0.99 -7.16 -5.31
C ASN A 103 2.47 -6.78 -5.08
N GLY A 104 3.28 -7.67 -4.47
CA GLY A 104 4.70 -7.42 -4.20
C GLY A 104 5.50 -7.07 -5.47
N PRO A 105 5.46 -7.89 -6.53
CA PRO A 105 6.09 -7.56 -7.81
C PRO A 105 5.55 -6.27 -8.44
N ALA A 106 4.24 -6.02 -8.37
CA ALA A 106 3.65 -4.79 -8.92
C ALA A 106 4.22 -3.54 -8.23
N ALA A 107 4.28 -3.56 -6.89
CA ALA A 107 4.92 -2.51 -6.10
C ALA A 107 6.41 -2.40 -6.42
N GLY A 108 7.11 -3.52 -6.56
CA GLY A 108 8.54 -3.53 -6.92
C GLY A 108 8.84 -2.87 -8.25
N ILE A 109 8.01 -3.10 -9.28
CA ILE A 109 8.16 -2.42 -10.58
C ILE A 109 7.86 -0.93 -10.45
N ALA A 110 6.78 -0.55 -9.77
CA ALA A 110 6.41 0.85 -9.56
C ALA A 110 7.51 1.63 -8.81
N SER A 111 8.15 1.02 -7.82
CA SER A 111 9.27 1.63 -7.09
C SER A 111 10.44 2.02 -8.01
N THR A 112 10.63 1.37 -9.16
CA THR A 112 11.70 1.74 -10.10
C THR A 112 11.48 3.09 -10.77
N SER A 113 10.22 3.53 -10.90
CA SER A 113 9.88 4.87 -11.40
C SER A 113 9.72 5.87 -10.25
N ASP A 114 9.06 5.46 -9.18
CA ASP A 114 8.71 6.37 -8.08
C ASP A 114 9.93 6.81 -7.27
N CYS A 115 10.94 5.94 -7.19
CA CYS A 115 12.21 6.20 -6.51
C CYS A 115 13.35 6.53 -7.48
N ALA A 116 13.07 6.87 -8.74
CA ALA A 116 14.11 7.32 -9.66
C ALA A 116 14.62 8.71 -9.24
N ASP A 117 15.94 8.89 -9.12
CA ASP A 117 16.54 10.19 -8.86
C ASP A 117 16.14 11.16 -9.98
N LEU A 118 15.48 12.27 -9.61
CA LEU A 118 15.25 13.35 -10.56
C LEU A 118 16.62 13.94 -10.95
N PRO A 119 16.85 14.27 -12.23
CA PRO A 119 18.03 15.05 -12.59
C PRO A 119 17.99 16.35 -11.78
N ALA A 120 19.15 16.74 -11.23
CA ALA A 120 19.28 18.00 -10.50
C ALA A 120 18.68 19.13 -11.36
N PRO A 121 17.96 20.09 -10.76
CA PRO A 121 17.52 21.27 -11.50
C PRO A 121 18.74 21.86 -12.23
N PRO A 122 18.57 22.37 -13.47
CA PRO A 122 19.68 22.94 -14.20
C PRO A 122 20.36 23.96 -13.31
N THR A 123 21.67 23.77 -13.08
CA THR A 123 22.44 24.71 -12.28
C THR A 123 22.26 26.09 -12.89
N PRO A 124 21.95 27.13 -12.09
CA PRO A 124 21.92 28.48 -12.62
C PRO A 124 23.28 28.79 -13.24
N PRO A 125 23.33 29.58 -14.33
CA PRO A 125 24.59 29.99 -14.92
C PRO A 125 25.48 30.62 -13.82
N PRO A 126 26.80 30.40 -13.86
CA PRO A 126 27.69 31.02 -12.90
C PRO A 126 27.45 32.54 -12.89
N PRO A 127 27.50 33.19 -11.70
CA PRO A 127 27.37 34.64 -11.65
C PRO A 127 28.45 35.26 -12.56
N PRO A 128 28.16 36.41 -13.21
CA PRO A 128 29.16 37.12 -13.98
C PRO A 128 30.39 37.36 -13.08
N PRO A 129 31.61 37.36 -13.65
CA PRO A 129 32.80 37.70 -12.88
C PRO A 129 32.52 39.02 -12.16
N LEU A 130 32.66 39.04 -10.84
CA LEU A 130 32.71 40.29 -10.11
C LEU A 130 33.86 41.06 -10.73
N GLU A 131 33.57 42.11 -11.50
CA GLU A 131 34.60 43.06 -11.90
C GLU A 131 35.27 43.50 -10.63
N MET A 132 36.52 43.04 -10.49
CA MET A 132 37.46 43.42 -9.47
C MET A 132 37.58 44.94 -9.58
N HIS A 133 36.75 45.66 -8.82
CA HIS A 133 36.90 47.09 -8.60
C HIS A 133 38.26 47.24 -7.91
N LEU A 134 39.29 47.46 -8.72
CA LEU A 134 40.63 47.75 -8.25
C LEU A 134 40.54 48.95 -7.29
N PRO A 135 41.16 48.87 -6.10
CA PRO A 135 41.24 50.02 -5.23
C PRO A 135 42.25 51.04 -5.81
N LEU A 136 41.74 52.24 -6.08
CA LEU A 136 42.40 53.55 -5.95
C LEU A 136 43.64 53.84 -6.83
N ASP A 137 43.46 54.63 -7.90
CA ASP A 137 44.53 55.46 -8.48
C ASP A 137 44.50 56.86 -7.83
N TRP A 138 45.42 57.08 -6.89
CA TRP A 138 45.60 58.32 -6.10
C TRP A 138 46.47 59.38 -6.80
N THR A 139 46.71 59.32 -8.12
CA THR A 139 47.78 60.14 -8.75
C THR A 139 47.40 61.11 -9.88
N ARG A 140 46.17 61.66 -9.92
CA ARG A 140 45.86 62.77 -10.85
C ARG A 140 45.17 63.96 -10.18
N GLY A 141 45.94 65.02 -9.90
CA GLY A 141 45.43 66.40 -9.96
C GLY A 141 45.69 67.33 -8.76
N ILE A 142 46.95 67.54 -8.38
CA ILE A 142 47.48 68.91 -8.15
C ILE A 142 48.44 69.18 -9.30
#